data_AF-A0A4P8HLP2-F1
#
_entry.id   AF-A0A4P8HLP2-F1
#
_cell.length_a   1.000
_cell.length_b   1.000
_cell.length_c   1.000
_cell.angle_alpha   90.00
_cell.angle_beta   90.00
_cell.angle_gamma   90.00
#
_symmetry.space_group_name_H-M   'P 1'
#
loop_
_entity.id
_entity.type
_entity.pdbx_description
1 polymer ?
#
loop_
_entity_poly.entity_id
_entity_poly.type
_entity_poly.pdbx_seq_one_letter_code
_entity_poly.pdbx_strand_id
1 'polypeptide(L)'
;MRDKGVVLPRRVLHDRYAVKHWGSLTIADISVPALRRVVKIARLALDTGDRVLELHDSQISWVTDQNFELRGFEMRDVDGELVHYAQGWLCTIELDEGDVGSTPQREAKRAARQ
;
A
#
# COMPACT_ATOMS: atom_id res chain seq x y z
N MET A 1 11.55 -6.94 -5.22
CA MET A 1 11.46 -5.98 -4.11
C MET A 1 12.73 -5.16 -3.96
N ARG A 2 12.59 -3.88 -3.56
CA ARG A 2 13.70 -3.00 -3.17
C ARG A 2 13.48 -2.48 -1.74
N ASP A 3 14.57 -2.27 -1.01
CA ASP A 3 14.59 -1.49 0.24
C ASP A 3 15.59 -0.34 0.12
N LYS A 4 15.17 0.90 0.38
CA LYS A 4 15.98 2.12 0.23
C LYS A 4 16.68 2.20 -1.13
N GLY A 5 16.00 1.77 -2.21
CA GLY A 5 16.54 1.76 -3.56
C GLY A 5 17.37 0.52 -3.94
N VAL A 6 17.75 -0.33 -2.98
CA VAL A 6 18.58 -1.52 -3.23
C VAL A 6 17.72 -2.72 -3.59
N VAL A 7 18.04 -3.43 -4.68
CA VAL A 7 17.35 -4.67 -5.06
C VAL A 7 17.68 -5.79 -4.07
N LEU A 8 16.64 -6.33 -3.44
CA LEU A 8 16.77 -7.42 -2.48
C LEU A 8 16.50 -8.79 -3.14
N PRO A 9 17.34 -9.82 -2.87
CA PRO A 9 17.03 -11.19 -3.27
C PRO A 9 15.75 -11.68 -2.60
N ARG A 10 14.89 -12.39 -3.36
CA ARG A 10 13.56 -12.82 -2.89
C ARG A 10 13.61 -13.69 -1.61
N ARG A 11 14.70 -14.45 -1.41
CA ARG A 11 14.91 -15.26 -0.19
C ARG A 11 14.95 -14.45 1.11
N VAL A 12 15.41 -13.19 1.05
CA VAL A 12 15.56 -12.32 2.24
C VAL A 12 14.19 -11.92 2.79
N LEU A 13 13.14 -11.96 1.98
CA LEU A 13 11.76 -11.63 2.39
C LEU A 13 11.16 -12.65 3.35
N HIS A 14 11.60 -13.90 3.24
CA HIS A 14 11.20 -14.98 4.14
C HIS A 14 12.15 -15.11 5.33
N ASP A 15 13.18 -14.26 5.41
CA ASP A 15 14.10 -14.25 6.53
C ASP A 15 13.44 -13.66 7.78
N ARG A 16 13.79 -14.18 8.95
CA ARG A 16 13.31 -13.72 10.26
C ARG A 16 13.70 -12.27 10.57
N TYR A 17 14.70 -11.75 9.87
CA TYR A 17 15.17 -10.36 10.00
C TYR A 17 14.46 -9.38 9.07
N ALA A 18 13.56 -9.85 8.18
CA ALA A 18 12.72 -8.96 7.42
C ALA A 18 11.79 -8.20 8.36
N VAL A 19 11.79 -6.87 8.27
CA VAL A 19 10.90 -6.03 9.07
C VAL A 19 9.46 -6.29 8.61
N LYS A 20 8.63 -6.78 9.53
CA LYS A 20 7.21 -7.03 9.30
C LYS A 20 6.41 -5.90 9.93
N HIS A 21 5.42 -5.43 9.17
CA HIS A 21 4.48 -4.40 9.59
C HIS A 21 3.07 -4.97 9.51
N TRP A 22 2.28 -4.71 10.56
CA TRP A 22 0.89 -5.12 10.66
C TRP A 22 0.00 -3.89 10.73
N GLY A 23 -1.12 -3.96 10.03
CA GLY A 23 -2.16 -2.95 10.08
C GLY A 23 -2.97 -2.84 8.80
N SER A 24 -3.68 -1.71 8.67
CA SER A 24 -4.64 -1.50 7.58
C SER A 24 -3.96 -0.90 6.35
N LEU A 25 -3.97 -1.66 5.25
CA LEU A 25 -3.46 -1.23 3.96
C LEU A 25 -4.59 -0.66 3.10
N THR A 26 -4.49 0.62 2.74
CA THR A 26 -5.41 1.28 1.80
C THR A 26 -4.67 1.66 0.52
N ILE A 27 -5.28 1.39 -0.63
CA ILE A 27 -4.79 1.84 -1.95
C ILE A 27 -5.80 2.84 -2.52
N ALA A 28 -5.35 4.05 -2.80
CA ALA A 28 -6.21 5.13 -3.27
C ALA A 28 -5.61 5.84 -4.49
N ASP A 29 -6.48 6.45 -5.30
CA ASP A 29 -6.07 7.39 -6.33
C ASP A 29 -5.94 8.78 -5.73
N ILE A 30 -4.80 9.43 -5.98
CA ILE A 30 -4.55 10.82 -5.59
C ILE A 30 -4.24 11.66 -6.83
N SER A 31 -4.82 12.86 -6.90
CA SER A 31 -4.43 13.85 -7.90
C SER A 31 -3.16 14.53 -7.42
N VAL A 32 -2.10 14.52 -8.24
CA VAL A 32 -0.86 15.23 -7.95
C VAL A 32 -0.80 16.47 -8.85
N PRO A 33 -1.09 17.68 -8.33
CA PRO A 33 -1.19 18.89 -9.15
C PRO A 33 0.09 19.19 -9.94
N ALA A 34 1.26 18.98 -9.32
CA ALA A 34 2.56 19.21 -9.94
C ALA A 34 2.80 18.30 -11.18
N LEU A 35 2.25 17.09 -11.17
CA LEU A 35 2.41 16.13 -12.26
C LEU A 35 1.21 16.12 -13.22
N ARG A 36 0.16 16.92 -12.93
CA ARG A 36 -1.10 16.99 -13.69
C ARG A 36 -1.68 15.61 -14.03
N ARG A 37 -1.51 14.65 -13.12
CA ARG A 37 -1.94 13.26 -13.30
C ARG A 37 -2.48 12.69 -11.99
N VAL A 38 -3.34 11.70 -12.13
CA VAL A 38 -3.76 10.84 -11.03
C VAL A 38 -2.74 9.72 -10.87
N VAL A 39 -2.29 9.46 -9.65
CA VAL A 39 -1.41 8.34 -9.30
C VAL A 39 -2.03 7.51 -8.19
N LYS A 40 -1.65 6.24 -8.13
CA LYS A 40 -1.98 5.36 -7.02
C LYS A 40 -1.01 5.61 -5.86
N ILE A 41 -1.54 5.68 -4.64
CA ILE A 41 -0.77 5.66 -3.40
C ILE A 41 -1.22 4.47 -2.57
N ALA A 42 -0.26 3.71 -2.02
CA ALA A 42 -0.53 2.71 -1.00
C ALA A 42 -0.13 3.28 0.37
N ARG A 43 -1.03 3.14 1.35
CA ARG A 43 -0.85 3.62 2.72
C ARG A 43 -1.06 2.48 3.70
N LEU A 44 -0.08 2.19 4.53
CA LEU A 44 -0.19 1.24 5.62
C LEU A 44 -0.26 2.00 6.94
N ALA A 45 -1.45 2.05 7.54
CA ALA A 45 -1.63 2.53 8.91
C ALA A 45 -1.27 1.39 9.86
N LEU A 46 -0.20 1.57 10.66
CA LEU A 46 0.26 0.55 11.59
C LEU A 46 -0.67 0.44 12.82
N ASP A 47 -0.89 -0.78 13.30
CA ASP A 47 -1.73 -1.02 14.49
C ASP A 47 -1.18 -0.37 15.76
N THR A 48 0.11 -0.06 15.79
CA THR A 48 0.78 0.65 16.88
C THR A 48 0.44 2.15 16.94
N GLY A 49 -0.45 2.64 16.06
CA GLY A 49 -1.17 3.90 16.22
C GLY A 49 -0.57 5.13 15.53
N ASP A 50 0.76 5.31 15.56
CA ASP A 50 1.32 6.64 15.28
C ASP A 50 2.09 6.77 13.96
N ARG A 51 2.22 5.69 13.19
CA ARG A 51 3.04 5.71 11.97
C ARG A 51 2.28 5.15 10.78
N VAL A 52 2.25 5.96 9.71
CA VAL A 52 1.76 5.58 8.39
C VAL A 52 2.98 5.41 7.49
N LEU A 53 3.04 4.27 6.79
CA LEU A 53 3.98 4.08 5.69
C LEU A 53 3.27 4.43 4.39
N GLU A 54 3.96 5.12 3.48
CA GLU A 54 3.42 5.50 2.18
C GLU A 54 4.31 4.98 1.05
N LEU A 55 3.67 4.52 -0.02
CA LEU A 55 4.31 4.13 -1.26
C LEU A 55 3.62 4.84 -2.42
N HIS A 56 4.32 5.77 -3.04
CA HIS A 56 3.83 6.61 -4.15
C HIS A 56 4.01 5.93 -5.50
N ASP A 57 3.15 6.29 -6.45
CA ASP A 57 3.11 5.69 -7.79
C ASP A 57 3.04 4.16 -7.71
N SER A 58 2.18 3.67 -6.81
CA SER A 58 2.15 2.26 -6.44
C SER A 58 1.55 1.40 -7.55
N GLN A 59 2.19 0.27 -7.82
CA GLN A 59 1.78 -0.68 -8.85
C GLN A 59 1.89 -2.11 -8.32
N ILE A 60 0.90 -2.95 -8.63
CA ILE A 60 0.96 -4.38 -8.37
C ILE A 60 1.89 -5.00 -9.41
N SER A 61 2.98 -5.61 -8.95
CA SER A 61 3.99 -6.25 -9.80
C SER A 61 3.89 -7.77 -9.82
N TRP A 62 3.24 -8.35 -8.81
CA TRP A 62 3.04 -9.78 -8.67
C TRP A 62 1.87 -10.06 -7.72
N VAL A 63 1.14 -11.16 -7.94
CA VAL A 63 0.02 -11.58 -7.11
C VAL A 63 -0.08 -13.10 -7.07
N THR A 64 -0.58 -13.60 -5.95
CA THR A 64 -1.02 -14.98 -5.65
C THR A 64 -2.27 -14.89 -4.77
N ASP A 65 -2.87 -16.04 -4.46
CA ASP A 65 -4.11 -16.12 -3.67
C ASP A 65 -4.07 -15.35 -2.34
N GLN A 66 -2.93 -15.34 -1.64
CA GLN A 66 -2.80 -14.69 -0.32
C GLN A 66 -1.77 -13.55 -0.29
N ASN A 67 -0.99 -13.36 -1.37
CA ASN A 67 0.12 -12.42 -1.36
C ASN A 67 0.18 -11.58 -2.63
N PHE A 68 0.61 -10.34 -2.51
CA PHE A 68 0.92 -9.48 -3.65
C PHE A 68 2.14 -8.59 -3.38
N GLU A 69 2.85 -8.22 -4.44
CA GLU A 69 4.00 -7.29 -4.38
C GLU A 69 3.59 -5.93 -4.95
N LEU A 70 3.64 -4.89 -4.11
CA LEU A 70 3.58 -3.51 -4.54
C LEU A 70 4.98 -2.97 -4.83
N ARG A 71 5.10 -2.15 -5.87
CA ARG A 71 6.31 -1.36 -6.18
C ARG A 71 5.95 0.10 -6.34
N GLY A 72 6.86 0.97 -5.98
CA GLY A 72 6.68 2.42 -6.09
C GLY A 72 7.87 3.16 -5.48
N PHE A 73 7.58 4.31 -4.90
CA PHE A 73 8.59 5.18 -4.29
C PHE A 73 8.23 5.52 -2.84
N GLU A 74 9.22 5.42 -1.96
CA GLU A 74 9.16 5.99 -0.62
C GLU A 74 9.87 7.34 -0.64
N MET A 75 9.25 8.36 -0.06
CA MET A 75 9.85 9.68 0.09
C MET A 75 10.40 9.80 1.51
N ARG A 76 11.66 10.21 1.64
CA ARG A 76 12.27 10.48 2.94
C ARG A 76 12.99 11.81 2.92
N ASP A 77 12.91 12.52 4.03
CA ASP A 77 13.81 13.64 4.30
C ASP A 77 15.19 13.06 4.64
N VAL A 78 16.19 13.46 3.87
CA VAL A 78 17.60 13.16 4.09
C VAL A 78 18.34 14.49 4.07
N ASP A 79 18.81 14.92 5.24
CA ASP A 79 19.55 16.18 5.41
C ASP A 79 18.80 17.42 4.87
N GLY A 80 17.47 17.46 4.98
CA GLY A 80 16.62 18.57 4.52
C GLY A 80 16.22 18.48 3.04
N GLU A 81 16.66 17.44 2.33
CA GLU A 81 16.23 17.16 0.96
C GLU A 81 15.24 15.99 0.92
N LEU A 82 14.16 16.16 0.16
CA LEU A 82 13.19 15.10 -0.08
C LEU A 82 13.74 14.14 -1.15
N VAL A 83 14.18 12.96 -0.73
CA VAL A 83 14.75 11.93 -1.60
C VAL A 83 13.71 10.85 -1.87
N HIS A 84 13.60 10.43 -3.14
CA HIS A 84 12.74 9.35 -3.57
C HIS A 84 13.54 8.04 -3.71
N TYR A 85 13.20 7.05 -2.91
CA TYR A 85 13.78 5.71 -3.01
C TYR A 85 12.82 4.76 -3.73
N ALA A 86 13.33 4.07 -4.74
CA ALA A 86 12.58 2.96 -5.32
C ALA A 86 12.38 1.87 -4.27
N GLN A 87 11.12 1.53 -3.99
CA GLN A 87 10.71 0.69 -2.86
C GLN A 87 9.69 -0.36 -3.31
N GLY A 88 9.61 -1.47 -2.57
CA GLY A 88 8.52 -2.42 -2.75
C GLY A 88 8.09 -3.06 -1.44
N TRP A 89 6.81 -3.44 -1.36
CA TRP A 89 6.19 -4.11 -0.23
C TRP A 89 5.67 -5.48 -0.66
N LEU A 90 5.94 -6.52 0.14
CA LEU A 90 5.30 -7.82 0.01
C LEU A 90 4.18 -7.83 1.04
N CYS A 91 2.96 -7.85 0.54
CA CYS A 91 1.76 -7.81 1.34
C CYS A 91 1.19 -9.23 1.41
N THR A 92 0.84 -9.66 2.62
CA THR A 92 0.08 -10.88 2.87
C THR A 92 -1.29 -10.45 3.39
N ILE A 93 -2.35 -10.99 2.80
CA ILE A 93 -3.71 -10.70 3.23
C ILE A 93 -4.09 -11.77 4.27
N GLU A 94 -4.37 -11.34 5.50
CA GLU A 94 -5.08 -12.18 6.46
C GLU A 94 -6.56 -12.13 6.09
N LEU A 95 -6.99 -13.10 5.28
CA LEU A 95 -8.40 -13.35 5.07
C LEU A 95 -8.89 -14.13 6.28
N ASP A 96 -9.61 -13.46 7.17
CA ASP A 96 -10.42 -14.17 8.15
C ASP A 96 -11.52 -14.89 7.36
N GLU A 97 -11.61 -16.21 7.47
CA GLU A 97 -12.48 -17.06 6.62
C GLU A 97 -13.99 -16.71 6.72
N GLY A 98 -14.37 -15.74 7.56
CA GLY A 98 -15.73 -15.23 7.76
C GLY A 98 -16.13 -13.95 7.03
N ASP A 99 -15.22 -13.20 6.38
CA ASP A 99 -15.55 -11.86 5.80
C ASP A 99 -15.66 -11.84 4.26
N VAL A 100 -15.88 -12.98 3.61
CA VAL A 100 -16.27 -13.00 2.19
C VAL A 100 -17.77 -12.73 2.08
N GLY A 101 -18.23 -11.50 2.35
CA GLY A 101 -19.66 -11.21 2.25
C GLY A 101 -20.19 -9.80 2.54
N SER A 102 -19.43 -8.85 3.07
CA SER A 102 -19.99 -7.51 3.36
C SER A 102 -19.86 -6.58 2.15
N THR A 103 -20.72 -6.77 1.14
CA THR A 103 -20.91 -5.76 0.08
C THR A 103 -21.37 -4.45 0.74
N PRO A 104 -20.68 -3.30 0.58
CA PRO A 104 -21.19 -2.04 1.09
C PRO A 104 -22.47 -1.69 0.33
N GLN A 105 -23.60 -1.81 1.02
CA GLN A 105 -24.92 -1.47 0.51
C GLN A 105 -24.96 0.05 0.28
N ARG A 106 -24.64 0.49 -0.95
CA ARG A 106 -24.90 1.86 -1.39
C ARG A 106 -26.36 2.17 -1.10
N GLU A 107 -26.61 3.06 -0.14
CA GLU A 107 -27.93 3.63 0.12
C GLU A 107 -28.41 4.39 -1.13
N ALA A 108 -29.07 3.67 -2.03
CA ALA A 108 -29.92 4.26 -3.05
C ALA A 108 -31.33 4.42 -2.46
N LYS A 109 -31.49 5.31 -1.48
CA LYS A 109 -32.84 5.81 -1.16
C LYS A 109 -33.24 6.84 -2.20
N ARG A 110 -33.97 6.33 -3.19
CA ARG A 110 -34.97 7.08 -3.97
C ARG A 110 -35.69 8.09 -3.08
N ALA A 111 -35.62 9.36 -3.46
CA ALA A 111 -36.69 10.32 -3.24
C ALA A 111 -36.88 11.13 -4.52
N ALA A 112 -37.44 10.44 -5.53
CA ALA A 112 -38.17 11.09 -6.60
C ALA A 112 -39.55 10.40 -6.66
N ARG A 113 -40.59 11.23 -6.54
CA ARG A 113 -42.02 10.97 -6.80
C ARG A 113 -42.81 10.29 -5.67
N GLN A 114 -43.43 11.12 -4.83
CA GLN A 114 -44.89 11.30 -4.83
C GLN A 114 -45.22 12.74 -4.46
#